data_AF-A0A484DJ62-F1
#
_entry.id   AF-A0A484DJ62-F1
#
_cell.length_a   1.000
_cell.length_b   1.000
_cell.length_c   1.000
_cell.angle_alpha   90.00
_cell.angle_beta   90.00
_cell.angle_gamma   90.00
#
_symmetry.space_group_name_H-M   'P 1'
#
loop_
_entity.id
_entity.type
_entity.pdbx_description
1 polymer ?
#
loop_
_entity_poly.entity_id
_entity_poly.type
_entity_poly.pdbx_seq_one_letter_code
_entity_poly.pdbx_strand_id
1 'polypeptide(L)'
;MEQFVEDSSLGDWKVIGSGGFGQIYKARHHQWGFDVAIKLLQGEGTEKDLLREIKMMRQVTSPYVMAVQGIFKGRTPSSGRSTQLGVVMELMERGSLASLQEALRGTPPWPLVFRLAHQVALGINFLHSLPRPVLHQDLKPQNVLLDDSLNAKVSPRL
;
A
#
# COMPACT_ATOMS: atom_id res chain seq x y z
N MET A 1 17.46 -11.28 1.17
CA MET A 1 17.76 -10.57 2.43
C MET A 1 16.50 -9.81 2.83
N GLU A 2 16.08 -9.88 4.09
CA GLU A 2 14.94 -9.07 4.58
C GLU A 2 15.35 -7.60 4.52
N GLN A 3 14.60 -6.79 3.78
CA GLN A 3 14.89 -5.36 3.69
C GLN A 3 14.07 -4.67 4.77
N PHE A 4 14.64 -4.61 5.96
CA PHE A 4 14.12 -3.77 7.03
C PHE A 4 14.43 -2.31 6.71
N VAL A 5 13.44 -1.47 6.92
CA VAL A 5 13.55 -0.01 6.85
C VAL A 5 13.33 0.51 8.27
N GLU A 6 14.36 1.13 8.83
CA GLU A 6 14.34 1.71 10.18
C GLU A 6 13.96 3.19 10.13
N ASP A 7 13.56 3.76 11.27
CA ASP A 7 13.23 5.19 11.38
C ASP A 7 14.40 6.11 11.02
N SER A 8 15.63 5.68 11.26
CA SER A 8 16.86 6.39 10.87
C SER A 8 16.99 6.61 9.35
N SER A 9 16.37 5.75 8.55
CA SER A 9 16.42 5.80 7.08
C SER A 9 15.34 6.70 6.48
N LEU A 10 14.47 7.29 7.31
CA LEU A 10 13.24 7.97 6.91
C LEU A 10 13.15 9.39 7.46
N GLY A 11 12.74 10.33 6.62
CA GLY A 11 12.49 11.72 6.96
C GLY A 11 11.10 12.20 6.52
N ASP A 12 10.79 13.48 6.76
CA ASP A 12 9.59 14.17 6.24
C ASP A 12 8.27 13.43 6.49
N TRP A 13 8.11 12.89 7.69
CA TRP A 13 6.95 12.10 8.07
C TRP A 13 5.66 12.91 8.01
N LYS A 14 4.65 12.37 7.34
CA LYS A 14 3.29 12.94 7.30
C LYS A 14 2.25 11.83 7.40
N VAL A 15 1.27 11.99 8.29
CA VAL A 15 0.11 11.09 8.31
C VAL A 15 -0.72 11.35 7.05
N ILE A 16 -0.96 10.30 6.26
CA ILE A 16 -1.75 10.37 5.02
C ILE A 16 -3.02 9.52 5.05
N GLY A 17 -3.18 8.68 6.07
CA GLY A 17 -4.39 7.90 6.28
C GLY A 17 -4.48 7.36 7.70
N SER A 18 -5.71 7.18 8.17
CA SER A 18 -6.02 6.55 9.45
C SER A 18 -7.34 5.80 9.33
N GLY A 19 -7.40 4.55 9.77
CA GLY A 19 -8.63 3.75 9.73
C GLY A 19 -8.49 2.41 10.44
N GLY A 20 -9.39 1.46 10.14
CA GLY A 20 -9.44 0.14 10.79
C GLY A 20 -8.20 -0.74 10.60
N PHE A 21 -7.30 -0.39 9.68
CA PHE A 21 -6.02 -1.06 9.46
C PHE A 21 -4.82 -0.29 10.02
N GLY A 22 -5.08 0.70 10.88
CA GLY A 22 -4.05 1.54 11.50
C GLY A 22 -3.72 2.83 10.76
N GLN A 23 -2.60 3.44 11.15
CA GLN A 23 -2.10 4.69 10.60
C GLN A 23 -1.20 4.42 9.40
N ILE A 24 -1.34 5.25 8.37
CA ILE A 24 -0.50 5.25 7.18
C ILE A 24 0.30 6.55 7.15
N TYR A 25 1.62 6.42 7.03
CA TYR A 25 2.55 7.52 6.92
C TYR A 25 3.10 7.63 5.50
N LYS A 26 3.23 8.84 5.01
CA LYS A 26 4.21 9.20 3.99
C LYS A 26 5.53 9.49 4.69
N ALA A 27 6.64 9.02 4.13
CA ALA A 27 7.98 9.40 4.56
C ALA A 27 8.95 9.43 3.36
N ARG A 28 9.99 10.25 3.44
CA ARG A 28 11.09 10.31 2.46
C ARG A 28 12.15 9.28 2.83
N HIS A 29 12.45 8.32 1.96
CA HIS A 29 13.56 7.41 2.20
C HIS A 29 14.89 8.06 1.78
N HIS A 30 15.82 8.24 2.73
CA HIS A 30 17.05 9.00 2.50
C HIS A 30 17.94 8.37 1.40
N GLN A 31 18.16 7.04 1.46
CA GLN A 31 19.00 6.34 0.49
C GLN A 31 18.34 6.10 -0.87
N TRP A 32 17.04 5.77 -0.91
CA TRP A 32 16.34 5.50 -2.18
C TRP A 32 15.97 6.78 -2.92
N GLY A 33 15.90 7.92 -2.22
CA GLY A 33 15.66 9.21 -2.86
C GLY A 33 14.23 9.38 -3.38
N PHE A 34 13.25 8.65 -2.84
CA PHE A 34 11.84 8.82 -3.16
C PHE A 34 10.95 8.65 -1.93
N ASP A 35 9.69 9.06 -2.07
CA ASP A 35 8.70 9.00 -1.01
C ASP A 35 8.04 7.61 -0.95
N VAL A 36 7.82 7.11 0.26
CA VAL A 36 7.21 5.81 0.52
C VAL A 36 5.96 5.95 1.38
N ALA A 37 5.05 4.98 1.26
CA ALA A 37 3.93 4.81 2.17
C ALA A 37 4.27 3.72 3.20
N ILE A 38 4.00 3.98 4.47
CA ILE A 38 4.25 3.06 5.58
C ILE A 38 2.93 2.80 6.28
N LYS A 39 2.40 1.58 6.12
CA LYS A 39 1.20 1.13 6.83
C LYS A 39 1.63 0.41 8.10
N LEU A 40 1.26 0.96 9.26
CA LEU A 40 1.53 0.31 10.54
C LEU A 40 0.59 -0.87 10.75
N LEU A 41 1.13 -1.99 11.20
CA LEU A 41 0.35 -3.18 11.51
C LEU A 41 -0.27 -3.00 12.89
N GLN A 42 -1.60 -3.06 12.99
CA GLN A 42 -2.31 -3.09 14.26
C GLN A 42 -2.68 -4.54 14.59
N GLY A 43 -2.38 -4.94 15.82
CA GLY A 43 -2.28 -6.35 16.21
C GLY A 43 -3.58 -7.13 16.09
N GLU A 44 -3.60 -8.06 15.14
CA GLU A 44 -4.10 -9.43 15.29
C GLU A 44 -3.17 -10.36 14.46
N GLY A 45 -2.75 -11.48 15.03
CA GLY A 45 -1.78 -12.42 14.41
C GLY A 45 -0.36 -12.34 15.00
N THR A 46 0.44 -13.38 14.78
CA THR A 46 1.83 -13.38 15.25
C THR A 46 2.73 -12.58 14.29
N GLU A 47 3.79 -11.94 14.79
CA GLU A 47 4.82 -11.28 13.96
C GLU A 47 5.29 -12.20 12.80
N LYS A 48 5.34 -13.51 13.05
CA LYS A 48 5.72 -14.52 12.06
C LYS A 48 4.72 -14.64 10.91
N ASP A 49 3.43 -14.54 11.18
CA ASP A 49 2.39 -14.65 10.15
C ASP A 49 2.40 -13.43 9.23
N LEU A 50 2.53 -12.24 9.82
CA LEU A 50 2.64 -10.96 9.10
C LEU A 50 3.90 -10.92 8.22
N LEU A 51 5.05 -11.32 8.77
CA LEU A 51 6.31 -11.40 8.01
C LEU A 51 6.20 -12.40 6.85
N ARG A 52 5.48 -13.51 7.05
CA ARG A 52 5.25 -14.50 5.99
C ARG A 52 4.40 -13.92 4.86
N GLU A 53 3.33 -13.20 5.20
CA GLU A 53 2.45 -12.55 4.22
C GLU A 53 3.19 -11.49 3.41
N ILE A 54 3.92 -10.60 4.10
CA ILE A 54 4.78 -9.60 3.46
C ILE A 54 5.79 -10.27 2.52
N LYS A 55 6.42 -11.37 2.95
CA LYS A 55 7.39 -12.09 2.14
C LYS A 55 6.76 -12.67 0.86
N MET A 56 5.54 -13.18 0.93
CA MET A 56 4.83 -13.65 -0.27
C MET A 56 4.51 -12.48 -1.20
N MET A 57 4.04 -11.35 -0.66
CA MET A 57 3.71 -10.16 -1.44
C MET A 57 4.94 -9.51 -2.12
N ARG A 58 6.13 -9.62 -1.52
CA ARG A 58 7.38 -9.12 -2.13
C ARG A 58 7.86 -9.95 -3.33
N GLN A 59 7.43 -11.20 -3.44
CA GLN A 59 7.87 -12.09 -4.53
C GLN A 59 7.11 -11.85 -5.84
N VAL A 60 6.05 -11.05 -5.79
CA VAL A 60 5.19 -10.79 -6.94
C VAL A 60 5.37 -9.33 -7.36
N THR A 61 5.50 -9.10 -8.66
CA THR A 61 5.61 -7.76 -9.22
C THR A 61 4.60 -7.65 -10.36
N SER A 62 3.71 -6.68 -10.26
CA SER A 62 2.72 -6.38 -11.28
C SER A 62 2.53 -4.87 -11.36
N PRO A 63 2.35 -4.29 -12.55
CA PRO A 63 2.02 -2.88 -12.68
C PRO A 63 0.62 -2.54 -12.13
N TYR A 64 -0.20 -3.54 -11.80
CA TYR A 64 -1.60 -3.37 -11.36
C TYR A 64 -1.85 -3.83 -9.92
N VAL A 65 -0.82 -4.27 -9.20
CA VAL A 65 -0.86 -4.61 -7.78
C VAL A 65 0.23 -3.81 -7.09
N MET A 66 -0.11 -3.18 -5.97
CA MET A 66 0.84 -2.34 -5.24
C MET A 66 2.04 -3.16 -4.76
N ALA A 67 3.23 -2.64 -5.04
CA ALA A 67 4.47 -3.29 -4.66
C ALA A 67 4.78 -3.07 -3.17
N VAL A 68 5.09 -4.16 -2.47
CA VAL A 68 5.69 -4.11 -1.13
C VAL A 68 7.20 -3.98 -1.29
N GLN A 69 7.77 -2.89 -0.80
CA GLN A 69 9.19 -2.58 -0.92
C GLN A 69 10.00 -3.18 0.23
N GLY A 70 9.44 -3.17 1.45
CA GLY A 70 10.14 -3.67 2.62
C GLY A 70 9.26 -3.76 3.87
N ILE A 71 9.90 -4.06 4.99
CA ILE A 71 9.28 -4.14 6.30
C ILE A 71 9.78 -2.94 7.11
N PHE A 72 8.87 -2.14 7.63
CA PHE A 72 9.22 -1.10 8.58
C PHE A 72 9.37 -1.72 9.98
N LYS A 73 10.49 -1.45 10.64
CA LYS A 73 10.70 -1.80 12.05
C LYS A 73 11.44 -0.64 12.71
N GLY A 74 10.72 0.15 13.49
CA GLY A 74 11.27 1.37 14.07
C GLY A 74 10.23 2.17 14.82
N ARG A 75 10.58 3.40 15.17
CA ARG A 75 9.66 4.32 15.85
C ARG A 75 8.97 5.24 14.85
N THR A 76 7.70 5.54 15.07
CA THR A 76 7.00 6.58 14.31
C THR A 76 6.92 7.86 15.13
N PRO A 77 6.63 9.02 14.51
CA PRO A 77 6.44 10.27 15.25
C PRO A 77 5.37 10.18 16.36
N SER A 78 4.38 9.30 16.21
CA SER A 78 3.31 9.11 17.19
C SER A 78 3.55 7.99 18.21
N SER A 79 4.52 7.09 18.00
CA SER A 79 4.68 5.88 18.83
C SER A 79 5.53 6.08 20.09
N GLY A 80 6.06 7.29 20.31
CA GLY A 80 6.93 7.59 21.45
C GLY A 80 8.17 6.70 21.48
N ARG A 81 8.33 5.89 22.53
CA ARG A 81 9.47 4.96 22.69
C ARG A 81 9.18 3.54 22.18
N SER A 82 7.95 3.26 21.74
CA SER A 82 7.56 1.91 21.33
C SER A 82 7.95 1.66 19.87
N THR A 83 8.70 0.58 19.64
CA THR A 83 8.98 0.06 18.30
C THR A 83 7.69 -0.44 17.67
N GLN A 84 7.45 -0.04 16.42
CA GLN A 84 6.32 -0.44 15.59
C GLN A 84 6.81 -1.32 14.45
N LEU A 85 5.92 -2.19 13.97
CA LEU A 85 6.08 -2.93 12.74
C LEU A 85 5.12 -2.40 11.68
N GLY A 86 5.58 -2.36 10.44
CA GLY A 86 4.79 -1.87 9.32
C GLY A 86 5.25 -2.43 7.99
N VAL A 87 4.50 -2.10 6.95
CA VAL A 87 4.80 -2.45 5.57
C VAL A 87 5.21 -1.18 4.84
N VAL A 88 6.38 -1.21 4.20
CA VAL A 88 6.82 -0.13 3.31
C VAL A 88 6.37 -0.44 1.90
N MET A 89 5.66 0.50 1.30
CA MET A 89 5.02 0.38 -0.01
C MET A 89 5.36 1.61 -0.86
N GLU A 90 5.17 1.50 -2.16
CA GLU A 90 5.16 2.67 -3.03
C GLU A 90 4.09 3.69 -2.59
N LEU A 91 4.40 4.98 -2.71
CA LEU A 91 3.43 6.03 -2.45
C LEU A 91 2.50 6.19 -3.66
N MET A 92 1.19 6.22 -3.40
CA MET A 92 0.17 6.45 -4.42
C MET A 92 -0.38 7.86 -4.27
N GLU A 93 0.13 8.80 -5.06
CA GLU A 93 0.00 10.25 -4.84
C GLU A 93 -1.42 10.78 -4.95
N ARG A 94 -2.28 10.09 -5.72
CA ARG A 94 -3.68 10.48 -5.91
C ARG A 94 -4.63 9.78 -4.94
N GLY A 95 -4.10 9.03 -3.97
CA GLY A 95 -4.88 8.38 -2.94
C GLY A 95 -5.74 7.24 -3.49
N SER A 96 -6.94 7.07 -2.94
CA SER A 96 -7.84 5.96 -3.32
C SER A 96 -8.87 6.36 -4.37
N LEU A 97 -9.44 5.36 -5.04
CA LEU A 97 -10.58 5.56 -5.93
C LEU A 97 -11.78 6.17 -5.18
N ALA A 98 -11.98 5.83 -3.90
CA ALA A 98 -12.99 6.46 -3.06
C ALA A 98 -12.75 7.98 -2.91
N SER A 99 -11.50 8.38 -2.70
CA SER A 99 -11.10 9.80 -2.60
C SER A 99 -11.30 10.54 -3.91
N LEU A 100 -11.03 9.88 -5.06
CA LEU A 100 -11.32 10.45 -6.38
C LEU A 100 -12.82 10.66 -6.59
N GLN A 101 -13.64 9.68 -6.20
CA GLN A 101 -15.11 9.79 -6.31
C GLN A 101 -15.66 10.95 -5.47
N GLU A 102 -15.16 11.10 -4.23
CA GLU A 102 -15.52 12.21 -3.35
C GLU A 102 -15.11 13.56 -3.95
N ALA A 103 -13.89 13.68 -4.46
CA ALA A 103 -13.36 14.91 -5.04
C ALA A 103 -14.14 15.38 -6.28
N LEU A 104 -14.56 14.45 -7.14
CA LEU A 104 -15.28 14.76 -8.38
C LEU A 104 -16.77 15.06 -8.16
N ARG A 105 -17.34 14.67 -7.01
CA ARG A 105 -18.79 14.77 -6.73
C ARG A 105 -19.67 14.21 -7.85
N GLY A 106 -19.21 13.14 -8.51
CA GLY A 106 -19.83 12.57 -9.69
C GLY A 106 -18.97 11.52 -10.37
N THR A 107 -19.49 10.94 -11.45
CA THR A 107 -18.77 9.92 -12.22
C THR A 107 -17.57 10.55 -12.94
N PRO A 108 -16.37 9.95 -12.86
CA PRO A 108 -15.24 10.39 -13.68
C PRO A 108 -15.58 10.29 -15.18
N PRO A 109 -14.84 10.99 -16.06
CA PRO A 109 -15.00 10.81 -17.50
C PRO A 109 -14.93 9.33 -17.87
N TRP A 110 -15.88 8.87 -18.69
CA TRP A 110 -15.99 7.45 -19.06
C TRP A 110 -14.69 6.80 -19.55
N PRO A 111 -13.83 7.47 -20.36
CA PRO A 111 -12.54 6.90 -20.73
C PRO A 111 -11.65 6.55 -19.52
N LEU A 112 -11.65 7.40 -18.48
CA LEU A 112 -10.93 7.12 -17.25
C LEU A 112 -11.57 5.94 -16.50
N VAL A 113 -12.90 5.89 -16.43
CA VAL A 113 -13.63 4.77 -15.78
C VAL A 113 -13.25 3.44 -16.43
N PHE A 114 -13.28 3.34 -17.76
CA PHE A 114 -12.89 2.12 -18.47
C PHE A 114 -11.44 1.74 -18.23
N ARG A 115 -10.52 2.72 -18.26
CA ARG A 115 -9.10 2.47 -17.98
C ARG A 115 -8.90 1.93 -16.56
N LEU A 116 -9.50 2.57 -15.56
CA LEU A 116 -9.38 2.16 -14.16
C LEU A 116 -9.99 0.77 -13.94
N ALA A 117 -11.18 0.50 -14.48
CA ALA A 117 -11.82 -0.81 -14.40
C ALA A 117 -10.96 -1.90 -15.04
N HIS A 118 -10.36 -1.63 -16.21
CA HIS A 118 -9.46 -2.56 -16.88
C HIS A 118 -8.20 -2.83 -16.03
N GLN A 119 -7.56 -1.80 -15.49
CA GLN A 119 -6.38 -1.94 -14.64
C GLN A 119 -6.68 -2.72 -13.35
N VAL A 120 -7.82 -2.47 -12.70
CA VAL A 120 -8.27 -3.24 -11.53
C VAL A 120 -8.49 -4.71 -11.91
N ALA A 121 -9.15 -4.98 -13.04
CA ALA A 121 -9.35 -6.34 -13.53
C ALA A 121 -8.02 -7.06 -13.80
N LEU A 122 -7.04 -6.38 -14.39
CA LEU A 122 -5.70 -6.93 -14.60
C LEU A 122 -4.97 -7.23 -13.28
N GLY A 123 -5.12 -6.37 -12.27
CA GLY A 123 -4.57 -6.58 -10.93
C GLY A 123 -5.16 -7.82 -10.25
N ILE A 124 -6.49 -7.97 -10.28
CA ILE A 124 -7.17 -9.16 -9.75
C ILE A 124 -6.80 -10.42 -10.54
N ASN A 125 -6.80 -10.34 -11.86
CA ASN A 125 -6.40 -11.46 -12.72
C ASN A 125 -4.97 -11.91 -12.42
N PHE A 126 -4.05 -10.96 -12.21
CA PHE A 126 -2.68 -11.27 -11.83
C PHE A 126 -2.62 -12.03 -10.50
N LEU A 127 -3.31 -11.56 -9.45
CA LEU A 127 -3.35 -12.24 -8.15
C LEU A 127 -3.90 -13.67 -8.25
N HIS A 128 -4.94 -13.88 -9.07
CA HIS A 128 -5.53 -15.20 -9.30
C HIS A 128 -4.64 -16.12 -10.15
N SER A 129 -3.77 -15.56 -10.99
CA SER A 129 -2.88 -16.31 -11.88
C SER A 129 -1.57 -16.73 -11.22
N LEU A 130 -1.31 -16.32 -9.98
CA LEU A 130 -0.11 -16.73 -9.26
C LEU A 130 -0.06 -18.26 -9.05
N PRO A 131 1.13 -18.89 -8.98
CA PRO A 131 1.26 -20.34 -8.73
C PRO A 131 0.52 -20.80 -7.47
N ARG A 132 0.41 -19.91 -6.49
CA ARG A 132 -0.52 -20.01 -5.37
C ARG A 132 -1.51 -18.85 -5.50
N PRO A 133 -2.72 -19.06 -6.04
CA PRO A 133 -3.69 -18.00 -6.25
C PRO A 133 -4.00 -17.26 -4.96
N VAL A 134 -4.01 -15.92 -5.02
CA VAL A 134 -4.31 -15.05 -3.88
C VAL A 134 -5.70 -14.45 -4.07
N LEU A 135 -6.61 -14.73 -3.14
CA LEU A 135 -7.91 -14.07 -3.09
C LEU A 135 -7.76 -12.74 -2.34
N HIS A 136 -8.15 -11.63 -2.97
CA HIS A 136 -8.04 -10.31 -2.31
C HIS A 136 -8.97 -10.16 -1.09
N GLN A 137 -10.21 -10.68 -1.18
CA GLN A 137 -11.23 -10.67 -0.13
C GLN A 137 -11.73 -9.30 0.38
N ASP A 138 -11.21 -8.17 -0.12
CA ASP A 138 -11.60 -6.83 0.32
C ASP A 138 -11.50 -5.81 -0.84
N LEU A 139 -11.97 -6.21 -2.03
CA LEU A 139 -11.94 -5.33 -3.20
C LEU A 139 -13.05 -4.28 -3.09
N LYS A 140 -12.64 -3.04 -2.83
CA LYS A 140 -13.51 -1.86 -2.70
C LYS A 140 -12.76 -0.59 -3.12
N PRO A 141 -13.45 0.53 -3.43
CA PRO A 141 -12.80 1.75 -3.91
C PRO A 141 -11.70 2.31 -2.98
N GLN A 142 -11.78 2.06 -1.68
CA GLN A 142 -10.76 2.46 -0.70
C GLN A 142 -9.44 1.69 -0.86
N ASN A 143 -9.48 0.47 -1.42
CA ASN A 143 -8.31 -0.40 -1.62
C ASN A 143 -7.81 -0.40 -3.08
N VAL A 144 -8.37 0.45 -3.94
CA VAL A 144 -7.84 0.72 -5.27
C VAL A 144 -7.13 2.07 -5.20
N LEU A 145 -5.81 2.07 -5.27
CA LEU A 145 -5.01 3.28 -5.14
C LEU A 145 -4.52 3.77 -6.49
N LEU A 146 -4.27 5.09 -6.57
CA LEU A 146 -4.00 5.81 -7.80
C LEU A 146 -2.63 6.50 -7.72
N ASP A 147 -1.77 6.22 -8.71
CA ASP A 147 -0.48 6.91 -8.85
C ASP A 147 -0.67 8.34 -9.38
N ASP A 148 0.40 9.12 -9.46
CA ASP A 148 0.37 10.51 -9.94
C ASP A 148 -0.27 10.67 -11.33
N SER A 149 -0.20 9.63 -12.18
CA SER A 149 -0.77 9.54 -13.54
C SER A 149 -2.19 8.97 -13.62
N LEU A 150 -2.84 8.76 -12.46
CA LEU A 150 -4.16 8.15 -12.34
C LEU A 150 -4.23 6.72 -12.91
N ASN A 151 -3.16 5.94 -12.77
CA ASN A 151 -3.22 4.49 -12.96
C ASN A 151 -3.62 3.80 -11.66
N ALA A 152 -4.50 2.81 -11.77
CA ALA A 152 -4.96 2.03 -10.65
C ALA A 152 -4.01 0.88 -10.33
N LYS A 153 -3.72 0.73 -9.03
CA LYS A 153 -3.14 -0.47 -8.44
C LYS A 153 -4.02 -0.97 -7.31
N VAL A 154 -4.17 -2.28 -7.25
CA VAL A 154 -4.89 -2.95 -6.18
C VAL A 154 -3.98 -3.06 -4.95
N SER A 155 -4.45 -2.55 -3.81
CA SER A 155 -3.73 -2.63 -2.54
C SER A 155 -3.91 -4.01 -1.91
N PRO A 156 -2.84 -4.68 -1.46
CA PRO A 156 -2.95 -5.92 -0.70
C PRO A 156 -3.74 -5.72 0.60
N ARG A 157 -4.42 -6.78 1.03
CA ARG A 157 -4.98 -6.87 2.38
C ARG A 157 -3.83 -7.24 3.32
N LEU A 158 -3.19 -6.24 3.92
CA LEU A 158 -2.17 -6.38 4.97
C LEU A 158 -2.62 -5.66 6.24
#